data_AF-A0A1M7H5G8-F1
#
_entry.id   AF-A0A1M7H5G8-F1
#
_cell.length_a   1.000
_cell.length_b   1.000
_cell.length_c   1.000
_cell.angle_alpha   90.00
_cell.angle_beta   90.00
_cell.angle_gamma   90.00
#
_symmetry.space_group_name_H-M   'P 1'
#
loop_
_entity.id
_entity.type
_entity.pdbx_description
1 polymer ?
#
loop_
_entity_poly.entity_id
_entity_poly.type
_entity_poly.pdbx_seq_one_letter_code
_entity_poly.pdbx_strand_id
1 'polypeptide(L)'
;MSYLQVIRHIEQILNGCGDPIRFTPTGRKMLDQATMQMAVEVMKVDIQRTNDCFTLPPPVPPYAHNRPGLYTVNIIHIPPSLAEAYSAGNRYPDEELTSLIRTSAGLFSCYLLK
;
A
#
# COMPACT_ATOMS: atom_id res chain seq x y z
N MET A 1 -6.82 -2.38 -15.52
CA MET A 1 -5.57 -1.57 -15.39
C MET A 1 -5.56 -0.65 -14.16
N SER A 2 -6.63 -0.60 -13.36
CA SER A 2 -6.81 0.38 -12.26
C SER A 2 -5.93 0.22 -11.03
N TYR A 3 -5.73 -1.02 -10.56
CA TYR A 3 -4.92 -1.27 -9.34
C TYR A 3 -3.48 -0.74 -9.44
N LEU A 4 -2.88 -0.81 -10.62
CA LEU A 4 -1.52 -0.30 -10.83
C LEU A 4 -1.46 1.22 -10.75
N GLN A 5 -2.52 1.92 -11.18
CA GLN A 5 -2.60 3.37 -11.09
C GLN A 5 -2.74 3.81 -9.63
N VAL A 6 -3.53 3.07 -8.84
CA VAL A 6 -3.64 3.29 -7.39
C VAL A 6 -2.27 3.12 -6.71
N ILE A 7 -1.56 2.01 -6.98
CA ILE A 7 -0.23 1.75 -6.40
C ILE A 7 0.77 2.85 -6.76
N ARG A 8 0.79 3.29 -8.02
CA ARG A 8 1.64 4.40 -8.47
C ARG A 8 1.30 5.70 -7.76
N HIS A 9 0.03 5.95 -7.46
CA HIS A 9 -0.35 7.15 -6.72
C HIS A 9 0.06 7.05 -5.25
N ILE A 10 -0.10 5.90 -4.61
CA ILE A 10 0.40 5.67 -3.25
C ILE A 10 1.93 5.85 -3.21
N GLU A 11 2.66 5.32 -4.19
CA GLU A 11 4.11 5.52 -4.34
C GLU A 11 4.47 7.01 -4.44
N GLN A 12 3.73 7.79 -5.24
CA GLN A 12 3.95 9.24 -5.39
C GLN A 12 3.76 9.98 -4.06
N ILE A 13 2.71 9.66 -3.30
CA ILE A 13 2.45 10.29 -2.00
C ILE A 13 3.56 9.97 -1.00
N LEU A 14 3.94 8.69 -0.88
CA LEU A 14 4.98 8.27 0.06
C LEU A 14 6.34 8.89 -0.29
N ASN A 15 6.70 8.92 -1.58
CA ASN A 15 7.91 9.60 -2.06
C ASN A 15 7.86 11.12 -1.79
N GLY A 16 6.70 11.75 -1.95
CA GLY A 16 6.49 13.17 -1.62
C GLY A 16 6.62 13.48 -0.13
N CYS A 17 6.46 12.48 0.73
CA CYS A 17 6.60 12.56 2.18
C CYS A 17 7.96 12.10 2.71
N GLY A 18 8.98 11.99 1.85
CA GLY A 18 10.35 11.67 2.26
C GLY A 18 10.65 10.18 2.42
N ASP A 19 9.77 9.29 1.95
CA ASP A 19 10.00 7.85 1.93
C ASP A 19 10.33 7.36 0.50
N PRO A 20 11.63 7.26 0.12
CA PRO A 20 12.07 7.01 -1.25
C PRO A 20 11.88 5.54 -1.64
N ILE A 21 10.64 5.18 -1.98
CA ILE A 21 10.22 3.82 -2.26
C ILE A 21 9.84 3.62 -3.72
N ARG A 22 9.87 2.35 -4.14
CA ARG A 22 9.36 1.91 -5.43
C ARG A 22 8.65 0.58 -5.30
N PHE A 23 7.35 0.58 -5.57
CA PHE A 23 6.54 -0.63 -5.61
C PHE A 23 6.66 -1.28 -7.00
N THR A 24 7.28 -2.46 -7.04
CA THR A 24 7.36 -3.26 -8.27
C THR A 24 6.36 -4.42 -8.19
N PRO A 25 5.23 -4.39 -8.92
CA PRO A 25 4.26 -5.49 -8.89
C PRO A 25 4.87 -6.77 -9.44
N THR A 26 4.60 -7.92 -8.80
CA THR A 26 5.04 -9.24 -9.30
C THR A 26 4.11 -9.79 -10.39
N GLY A 27 2.93 -9.19 -10.54
CA GLY A 27 1.85 -9.66 -11.40
C GLY A 27 0.82 -10.52 -10.67
N ARG A 28 1.11 -11.00 -9.45
CA ARG A 28 0.13 -11.76 -8.65
C ARG A 28 -0.88 -10.83 -7.98
N LYS A 29 -2.13 -11.26 -8.00
CA LYS A 29 -3.26 -10.57 -7.38
C LYS A 29 -4.18 -11.60 -6.74
N MET A 30 -4.71 -11.29 -5.57
CA MET A 30 -5.58 -12.17 -4.80
C MET A 30 -6.75 -11.33 -4.28
N LEU A 31 -7.96 -11.86 -4.36
CA LEU A 31 -9.08 -11.27 -3.63
C LEU A 31 -9.00 -11.77 -2.18
N ASP A 32 -8.81 -10.86 -1.24
CA ASP A 32 -8.94 -11.16 0.18
C ASP A 32 -10.42 -11.40 0.49
N GLN A 33 -10.77 -12.64 0.84
CA GLN A 33 -12.16 -13.02 1.08
C GLN A 33 -12.74 -12.41 2.36
N ALA A 34 -11.90 -12.03 3.33
CA ALA A 34 -12.38 -11.47 4.59
C ALA A 34 -12.72 -9.98 4.42
N THR A 35 -11.92 -9.25 3.65
CA THR A 35 -12.08 -7.80 3.47
C THR A 35 -12.71 -7.42 2.13
N MET A 36 -12.86 -8.38 1.21
CA MET A 36 -13.25 -8.18 -0.19
C MET A 36 -12.30 -7.22 -0.95
N GLN A 37 -11.08 -7.02 -0.45
CA GLN A 37 -10.09 -6.13 -1.05
C GLN A 37 -9.20 -6.88 -2.03
N MET A 38 -8.69 -6.17 -3.04
CA MET A 38 -7.72 -6.74 -3.96
C MET A 38 -6.32 -6.62 -3.35
N ALA A 39 -5.75 -7.73 -2.91
CA ALA A 39 -4.36 -7.84 -2.50
C ALA A 39 -3.46 -7.95 -3.73
N VAL A 40 -2.62 -6.95 -3.97
CA VAL A 40 -1.64 -6.94 -5.07
C VAL A 40 -0.26 -7.22 -4.50
N GLU A 41 0.39 -8.26 -4.99
CA GLU A 41 1.77 -8.59 -4.57
C GLU A 41 2.77 -7.66 -5.26
N VAL A 42 3.69 -7.15 -4.46
CA VAL A 42 4.85 -6.35 -4.89
C VAL A 42 6.13 -7.00 -4.41
N MET A 43 7.23 -6.73 -5.08
CA MET A 43 8.55 -7.05 -4.57
C MET A 43 8.70 -6.45 -3.16
N LYS A 44 9.31 -7.21 -2.27
CA LYS A 44 9.55 -6.79 -0.90
C LYS A 44 10.23 -5.42 -0.87
N VAL A 45 9.63 -4.48 -0.16
CA VAL A 45 10.13 -3.12 0.01
C VAL A 45 10.03 -2.73 1.47
N ASP A 46 11.01 -1.95 1.93
CA ASP A 46 10.96 -1.36 3.26
C ASP A 46 10.46 0.08 3.14
N ILE A 47 9.43 0.41 3.92
CA ILE A 47 8.83 1.73 4.02
C ILE A 47 9.06 2.29 5.42
N GLN A 48 9.14 3.60 5.58
CA GLN A 48 9.36 4.24 6.87
C GLN A 48 8.11 4.10 7.77
N ARG A 49 8.31 3.83 9.06
CA ARG A 49 7.17 3.82 10.01
C ARG A 49 6.59 5.21 10.20
N THR A 50 7.46 6.20 10.27
CA THR A 50 7.11 7.62 10.36
C THR A 50 7.91 8.32 9.29
N ASN A 51 7.19 9.00 8.40
CA ASN A 51 7.75 9.84 7.34
C ASN A 51 7.51 11.32 7.70
N ASP A 52 7.89 12.25 6.82
CA ASP A 52 7.81 13.69 7.10
C ASP A 52 6.37 14.20 7.25
N CYS A 53 5.39 13.47 6.72
CA CYS A 53 3.98 13.86 6.74
C CYS A 53 3.16 13.19 7.85
N PHE A 54 3.40 11.91 8.12
CA PHE A 54 2.58 11.10 9.03
C PHE A 54 3.28 9.81 9.50
N THR A 55 2.68 9.17 10.51
CA THR A 55 3.03 7.81 10.92
C THR A 55 2.10 6.81 10.22
N LEU A 56 2.70 5.81 9.59
CA LEU A 56 2.00 4.74 8.90
C LEU A 56 1.46 3.71 9.92
N PRO A 57 0.24 3.19 9.71
CA PRO A 57 -0.24 2.05 10.50
C PRO A 57 0.63 0.82 10.20
N PRO A 58 0.82 -0.09 11.17
CA PRO A 58 1.61 -1.29 10.97
C PRO A 58 0.97 -2.21 9.90
N PRO A 59 1.77 -2.87 9.05
CA PRO A 59 1.26 -3.87 8.12
C PRO A 59 0.60 -5.04 8.85
N VAL A 60 -0.44 -5.64 8.25
CA VAL A 60 -1.18 -6.75 8.85
C VAL A 60 -1.28 -7.94 7.88
N PRO A 61 -0.69 -9.11 8.20
CA PRO A 61 0.20 -9.36 9.35
C PRO A 61 1.54 -8.60 9.23
N PRO A 62 2.19 -8.32 10.38
CA PRO A 62 3.49 -7.66 10.39
C PRO A 62 4.60 -8.64 9.98
N TYR A 63 5.65 -8.12 9.33
CA TYR A 63 6.86 -8.91 9.09
C TYR A 63 7.69 -9.09 10.36
N ALA A 64 8.02 -10.34 10.70
CA ALA A 64 8.72 -10.68 11.94
C ALA A 64 10.12 -10.08 12.08
N HIS A 65 10.78 -9.76 10.95
CA HIS A 65 12.16 -9.25 10.91
C HIS A 65 12.24 -7.81 10.40
N ASN A 66 11.23 -6.99 10.73
CA ASN A 66 11.26 -5.57 10.43
C ASN A 66 12.50 -4.89 11.02
N ARG A 67 13.21 -4.14 10.19
CA ARG A 67 14.31 -3.27 10.66
C ARG A 67 13.76 -2.19 11.60
N PRO A 68 14.57 -1.68 12.56
CA PRO A 68 14.16 -0.56 13.41
C PRO A 68 13.73 0.64 12.56
N GLY A 69 12.59 1.25 12.89
CA GLY A 69 12.07 2.41 12.16
C GLY A 69 11.47 2.12 10.78
N LEU A 70 11.48 0.87 10.31
CA LEU A 70 10.94 0.47 9.00
C LEU A 70 9.84 -0.60 9.13
N TYR A 71 9.01 -0.67 8.11
CA TYR A 71 8.06 -1.74 7.84
C TYR A 71 8.40 -2.39 6.51
N THR A 72 8.55 -3.71 6.50
CA THR A 72 8.69 -4.51 5.30
C THR A 72 7.31 -4.87 4.78
N VAL A 73 7.06 -4.60 3.51
CA VAL A 73 5.79 -4.80 2.81
C VAL A 73 6.02 -5.58 1.53
N ASN A 74 5.17 -6.55 1.24
CA ASN A 74 5.11 -7.22 -0.07
C ASN A 74 3.69 -7.34 -0.64
N ILE A 75 2.70 -6.74 0.02
CA ILE A 75 1.32 -6.70 -0.44
C ILE A 75 0.74 -5.31 -0.20
N ILE A 76 -0.03 -4.84 -1.16
CA ILE A 76 -0.87 -3.65 -1.02
C ILE A 76 -2.32 -4.08 -1.24
N HIS A 77 -3.19 -3.86 -0.25
CA HIS A 77 -4.61 -4.14 -0.32
C HIS A 77 -5.36 -2.92 -0.84
N ILE A 78 -6.05 -3.07 -1.96
CA ILE A 78 -6.76 -1.97 -2.60
C ILE A 78 -8.28 -2.19 -2.42
N PRO A 79 -8.97 -1.26 -1.73
CA PRO A 79 -10.42 -1.30 -1.63
C PRO A 79 -11.09 -1.29 -3.01
N PRO A 80 -12.18 -2.06 -3.21
CA PRO A 80 -12.89 -2.10 -4.50
C PRO A 80 -13.34 -0.71 -4.97
N SER A 81 -13.87 0.11 -4.06
CA SER A 81 -14.30 1.48 -4.36
C SER A 81 -13.17 2.36 -4.91
N LEU A 82 -11.95 2.20 -4.38
CA LEU A 82 -10.77 2.92 -4.85
C LEU A 82 -10.37 2.44 -6.25
N ALA A 83 -10.39 1.13 -6.50
CA ALA A 83 -10.09 0.57 -7.81
C ALA A 83 -11.13 0.95 -8.88
N GLU A 84 -12.41 0.97 -8.52
CA GLU A 84 -13.51 1.38 -9.40
C GLU A 84 -13.39 2.85 -9.78
N ALA A 85 -13.14 3.75 -8.83
CA ALA A 85 -12.95 5.17 -9.10
C ALA A 85 -11.82 5.42 -10.11
N TYR A 86 -10.67 4.76 -9.94
CA TYR A 86 -9.54 4.87 -10.87
C TYR A 86 -9.84 4.24 -12.23
N SER A 87 -10.65 3.17 -12.27
CA SER A 87 -11.10 2.58 -13.54
C SER A 87 -12.00 3.53 -14.33
N ALA A 88 -12.80 4.33 -13.63
CA ALA A 88 -13.67 5.36 -14.21
C ALA A 88 -12.92 6.66 -14.56
N GLY A 89 -11.61 6.74 -14.30
CA GLY A 89 -10.81 7.96 -14.50
C GLY A 89 -10.92 9.00 -13.38
N ASN A 90 -11.63 8.68 -12.29
CA ASN A 90 -11.79 9.53 -11.12
C ASN A 90 -10.65 9.26 -10.13
N ARG A 91 -9.54 9.98 -10.30
CA ARG A 91 -8.41 9.92 -9.36
C ARG A 91 -8.79 10.59 -8.05
N TYR A 92 -8.56 9.91 -6.93
CA TYR A 92 -8.72 10.51 -5.60
C TYR A 92 -7.73 11.67 -5.43
N PRO A 93 -8.13 12.77 -4.78
CA PRO A 93 -7.21 13.83 -4.37
C PRO A 93 -6.10 13.28 -3.46
N ASP A 94 -4.91 13.88 -3.53
CA ASP A 94 -3.74 13.49 -2.74
C ASP A 94 -4.05 13.51 -1.23
N GLU A 95 -4.82 14.49 -0.75
CA GLU A 95 -5.24 14.62 0.65
C GLU A 95 -6.13 13.44 1.11
N GLU A 96 -7.09 13.04 0.28
CA GLU A 96 -7.98 11.91 0.59
C GLU A 96 -7.21 10.60 0.61
N LEU A 97 -6.36 10.38 -0.39
CA LEU A 97 -5.54 9.17 -0.46
C LEU A 97 -4.50 9.14 0.67
N THR A 98 -3.93 10.29 1.04
CA THR A 98 -3.06 10.42 2.22
C THR A 98 -3.80 10.05 3.50
N SER A 99 -5.04 10.53 3.66
CA SER A 99 -5.88 10.18 4.80
C SER A 99 -6.15 8.68 4.86
N LEU A 100 -6.43 8.04 3.71
CA LEU A 100 -6.61 6.61 3.60
C LEU A 100 -5.33 5.85 3.98
N ILE A 101 -4.17 6.25 3.45
CA ILE A 101 -2.86 5.61 3.76
C ILE A 101 -2.56 5.70 5.26
N ARG A 102 -2.83 6.86 5.88
CA ARG A 102 -2.58 7.10 7.30
C ARG A 102 -3.50 6.31 8.23
N THR A 103 -4.73 6.02 7.81
CA THR A 103 -5.77 5.47 8.70
C THR A 103 -6.10 4.00 8.43
N SER A 104 -5.81 3.49 7.23
CA SER A 104 -6.19 2.14 6.84
C SER A 104 -5.23 1.10 7.42
N ALA A 105 -5.56 0.60 8.62
CA ALA A 105 -4.96 -0.60 9.16
C ALA A 105 -5.30 -1.79 8.25
N GLY A 106 -4.32 -2.27 7.47
CA GLY A 106 -4.50 -3.34 6.49
C GLY A 106 -4.25 -2.95 5.04
N LEU A 107 -4.02 -1.65 4.74
CA LEU A 107 -3.56 -1.24 3.40
C LEU A 107 -2.27 -1.96 3.00
N PHE A 108 -1.35 -2.10 3.95
CA PHE A 108 -0.09 -2.80 3.75
C PHE A 108 -0.07 -4.12 4.50
N SER A 109 0.57 -5.12 3.92
CA SER A 109 0.70 -6.43 4.53
C SER A 109 2.02 -7.12 4.11
N CYS A 110 2.44 -8.09 4.92
CA CYS A 110 3.55 -8.96 4.60
C CYS A 110 3.21 -10.44 4.84
N TYR A 111 3.21 -11.28 3.80
CA TYR A 111 3.30 -12.74 4.02
C TYR A 111 4.73 -13.24 3.90
N LEU A 112 5.08 -14.24 4.72
CA LEU A 112 6.21 -15.10 4.47
C LEU A 112 5.86 -15.93 3.22
N LEU A 113 6.47 -15.61 2.08
CA LEU A 113 6.59 -16.58 1.00
C LEU A 113 7.27 -17.81 1.61
N LYS A 114 6.51 -18.90 1.75
CA LYS A 114 7.07 -20.22 2.07
C LYS A 114 7.90 -20.71 0.89
#